data_AF-A0A0C2F8R6-F1
#
_entry.id   AF-A0A0C2F8R6-F1
#
_cell.length_a   1.000
_cell.length_b   1.000
_cell.length_c   1.000
_cell.angle_alpha   90.00
_cell.angle_beta   90.00
_cell.angle_gamma   90.00
#
_symmetry.space_group_name_H-M   'P 1'
#
loop_
_entity.id
_entity.type
_entity.pdbx_description
1 polymer ?
#
loop_
_entity_poly.entity_id
_entity_poly.type
_entity_poly.pdbx_seq_one_letter_code
_entity_poly.pdbx_strand_id
1 'polypeptide(L)' 'NFAGALMAFYKETNSLPLDIIVFRGGVSEGEFKKAAKEMIEMQKAFVDVNHLYRHGMYSPSLTCLVVQTNSNYRIVPT' A
#
# COMPACT_ATOMS: atom_id res chain seq x y z
N ASN A 1 -11.55 -2.13 1.64
CA ASN A 1 -10.91 -3.45 1.81
C ASN A 1 -9.83 -3.58 0.74
N PHE A 2 -8.57 -3.82 1.13
CA PHE A 2 -7.42 -3.84 0.20
C PHE A 2 -7.47 -4.97 -0.83
N ALA A 3 -7.93 -6.17 -0.43
CA ALA A 3 -8.14 -7.29 -1.36
C ALA A 3 -9.12 -6.93 -2.49
N GLY A 4 -10.19 -6.19 -2.15
CA GLY A 4 -11.16 -5.72 -3.15
C GLY A 4 -10.55 -4.74 -4.17
N ALA A 5 -9.58 -3.92 -3.76
CA ALA A 5 -8.87 -3.03 -4.68
C ALA A 5 -7.98 -3.80 -5.66
N LEU A 6 -7.30 -4.85 -5.19
CA LEU A 6 -6.51 -5.75 -6.05
C LEU A 6 -7.40 -6.48 -7.06
N MET A 7 -8.58 -6.96 -6.64
CA MET A 7 -9.54 -7.59 -7.54
C MET A 7 -10.11 -6.61 -8.58
N ALA A 8 -10.40 -5.37 -8.18
CA ALA A 8 -10.86 -4.33 -9.10
C ALA A 8 -9.79 -4.03 -10.16
N PHE A 9 -8.54 -3.87 -9.75
CA PHE A 9 -7.41 -3.68 -10.66
C PHE A 9 -7.25 -4.86 -11.63
N TYR A 10 -7.34 -6.09 -11.13
CA TYR A 10 -7.28 -7.30 -11.97
C TYR A 10 -8.41 -7.35 -12.99
N LYS A 11 -9.63 -6.97 -12.60
CA LYS A 11 -10.79 -6.94 -13.50
C LYS A 11 -10.59 -5.98 -14.67
N GLU A 12 -9.90 -4.86 -14.45
CA GLU A 12 -9.66 -3.84 -15.48
C GLU A 12 -8.44 -4.15 -16.36
N THR A 13 -7.38 -4.71 -15.78
CA THR A 13 -6.08 -4.87 -16.46
C THR A 13 -5.77 -6.32 -16.85
N ASN A 14 -6.58 -7.29 -16.39
CA ASN A 14 -6.32 -8.73 -16.45
C ASN A 14 -4.97 -9.17 -15.84
N SER A 15 -4.35 -8.32 -15.02
CA SER A 15 -3.06 -8.54 -14.38
C SER A 15 -3.09 -8.04 -12.94
N LEU A 16 -2.30 -8.66 -12.06
CA LEU A 16 -2.12 -8.14 -10.71
C LEU A 16 -0.97 -7.13 -10.67
N PRO A 17 -1.04 -6.07 -9.85
CA PRO A 17 0.01 -5.06 -9.77
C PRO A 17 1.28 -5.64 -9.12
N LEU A 18 2.45 -5.42 -9.75
CA LEU A 18 3.72 -5.88 -9.18
C LEU A 18 4.35 -4.86 -8.23
N ASP A 19 4.03 -3.58 -8.40
CA ASP A 19 4.53 -2.49 -7.58
C ASP A 19 3.36 -1.70 -7.00
N ILE A 20 3.29 -1.66 -5.66
CA ILE A 20 2.17 -1.04 -4.94
C ILE A 20 2.70 0.07 -4.06
N ILE A 21 2.16 1.27 -4.24
CA ILE A 21 2.45 2.45 -3.43
C ILE A 21 1.21 2.79 -2.60
N VAL A 22 1.36 2.82 -1.28
CA VAL A 22 0.31 3.18 -0.34
C VAL A 22 0.62 4.54 0.26
N PHE A 23 -0.25 5.51 0.01
CA PHE A 23 -0.20 6.82 0.66
C PHE A 23 -1.01 6.77 1.95
N ARG A 24 -0.32 6.78 3.10
CA ARG A 24 -0.94 6.70 4.42
C ARG A 24 -0.98 8.08 5.09
N GLY A 25 -2.12 8.75 5.01
CA GLY A 25 -2.33 10.03 5.70
C GLY A 25 -2.74 9.87 7.16
N GLY A 26 -2.62 10.93 7.98
CA GLY A 26 -3.23 10.97 9.32
C GLY A 26 -2.53 10.12 10.39
N VAL A 27 -1.23 9.88 10.22
CA VAL A 27 -0.38 9.16 11.19
C VAL A 27 0.70 10.12 11.68
N SER A 28 0.86 10.24 12.99
CA SER A 28 1.95 11.00 13.60
C SER A 28 3.26 10.19 13.61
N GLU A 29 4.42 10.85 13.78
CA GLU A 29 5.72 10.16 13.81
C GLU A 29 5.79 9.04 14.87
N GLY A 30 5.17 9.27 16.05
CA GLY A 30 5.08 8.26 17.11
C GLY A 30 4.26 7.02 16.75
N GLU A 31 3.45 7.09 15.69
CA GLU A 31 2.58 6.01 15.21
C GLU A 31 3.13 5.29 13.97
N PHE A 32 4.36 5.57 13.52
CA PHE A 32 4.92 4.91 12.34
C PHE A 32 4.98 3.38 12.47
N LYS A 33 5.22 2.87 13.69
CA LYS A 33 5.15 1.42 13.96
C LYS A 33 3.76 0.83 13.70
N LYS A 34 2.69 1.61 13.95
CA LYS A 34 1.31 1.21 13.65
C LYS A 34 1.07 1.20 12.15
N ALA A 35 1.53 2.21 11.40
CA ALA A 35 1.46 2.21 9.95
C ALA A 35 2.23 1.03 9.33
N ALA A 36 3.42 0.71 9.83
CA ALA A 36 4.17 -0.47 9.40
C ALA A 36 3.39 -1.78 9.67
N LYS A 37 2.73 -1.88 10.83
CA LYS A 37 1.86 -3.03 11.15
C LYS A 37 0.67 -3.14 10.19
N GLU A 38 0.03 -2.01 9.87
CA GLU A 38 -1.05 -1.98 8.86
C GLU A 38 -0.56 -2.51 7.50
N MET A 39 0.68 -2.17 7.09
CA MET A 39 1.25 -2.69 5.84
C MET A 39 1.47 -4.20 5.88
N ILE A 40 1.97 -4.73 7.00
CA ILE A 40 2.13 -6.19 7.18
C ILE A 40 0.76 -6.89 7.10
N GLU A 41 -0.27 -6.29 7.70
CA GLU A 41 -1.63 -6.81 7.60
C GLU A 41 -2.18 -6.75 6.16
N MET A 42 -1.85 -5.70 5.40
CA MET A 42 -2.21 -5.59 3.98
C MET A 42 -1.55 -6.67 3.12
N GLN A 43 -0.32 -7.09 3.43
CA GLN A 43 0.35 -8.18 2.71
C GLN A 43 -0.42 -9.50 2.78
N LYS A 44 -1.25 -9.71 3.81
CA LYS A 44 -2.12 -10.90 3.89
C LYS A 44 -3.09 -10.99 2.72
N ALA A 45 -3.54 -9.84 2.20
CA ALA A 45 -4.42 -9.80 1.02
C ALA A 45 -3.74 -10.30 -0.26
N PHE A 46 -2.40 -10.33 -0.31
CA PHE A 46 -1.68 -10.91 -1.45
C PHE A 46 -1.89 -12.41 -1.55
N VAL A 47 -2.00 -13.09 -0.40
CA VAL A 47 -2.30 -14.53 -0.34
C VAL A 47 -3.70 -14.79 -0.90
N ASP A 48 -4.67 -13.94 -0.56
CA ASP A 48 -6.07 -14.09 -1.00
C ASP A 48 -6.19 -14.04 -2.53
N VAL A 49 -5.41 -13.17 -3.20
CA VAL A 49 -5.43 -13.00 -4.65
C VAL A 49 -4.39 -13.84 -5.39
N ASN A 50 -3.55 -14.60 -4.69
CA ASN A 50 -2.46 -15.37 -5.28
C ASN A 50 -2.92 -16.35 -6.37
N HIS A 51 -4.12 -16.92 -6.23
CA HIS A 51 -4.70 -17.85 -7.20
C HIS A 51 -5.00 -17.21 -8.57
N LEU A 52 -5.09 -15.87 -8.64
CA LEU A 52 -5.26 -15.13 -9.89
C LEU A 52 -3.91 -14.90 -10.62
N TYR A 53 -2.79 -15.11 -9.92
CA TYR A 53 -1.46 -14.94 -10.48
C TYR A 53 -0.98 -16.21 -11.19
N ARG A 54 -0.56 -16.08 -12.44
CA ARG A 54 -0.19 -17.23 -13.29
C ARG A 54 1.27 -17.68 -13.15
N HIS A 55 2.13 -16.85 -12.56
CA HIS A 55 3.59 -17.04 -12.58
C HIS A 55 4.16 -17.54 -11.24
N GLY A 56 3.40 -18.37 -10.51
CA GLY A 56 3.83 -18.93 -9.22
C GLY A 56 3.33 -18.09 -8.05
N MET A 57 4.21 -17.77 -7.10
CA MET A 57 3.83 -17.00 -5.90
C MET A 57 3.81 -15.51 -6.20
N TYR A 58 2.66 -14.88 -5.94
CA TYR A 58 2.45 -13.45 -6.04
C TYR A 58 3.11 -12.75 -4.84
N SER A 59 4.21 -12.05 -5.13
CA SER A 59 4.99 -11.30 -4.13
C SER A 59 5.34 -9.91 -4.68
N PRO A 60 4.37 -8.99 -4.72
CA PRO A 60 4.60 -7.63 -5.21
C PRO A 60 5.46 -6.80 -4.24
N SER A 61 6.07 -5.73 -4.75
CA SER A 61 6.69 -4.71 -3.91
C SER A 61 5.59 -3.85 -3.25
N LEU A 62 5.78 -3.51 -1.97
CA LEU A 62 4.85 -2.67 -1.23
C LEU A 62 5.62 -1.53 -0.54
N THR A 63 5.41 -0.32 -1.03
CA THR A 63 6.01 0.89 -0.46
C THR A 63 4.94 1.71 0.25
N CYS A 64 5.17 2.03 1.52
CA CYS A 64 4.30 2.91 2.28
C CYS A 64 4.92 4.31 2.39
N LEU A 65 4.19 5.31 1.91
CA LEU A 65 4.53 6.72 2.02
C LEU A 65 3.59 7.34 3.05
N VAL A 66 4.12 7.68 4.22
CA VAL A 66 3.34 8.41 5.23
C VAL A 66 3.26 9.87 4.80
N VAL A 67 2.03 10.36 4.62
CA VAL A 67 1.77 11.73 4.17
C VAL A 67 1.33 12.57 5.35
N GLN A 68 2.10 13.60 5.66
CA GLN A 68 1.81 14.54 6.75
C GLN A 68 1.47 15.92 6.18
N THR A 69 0.18 16.20 6.06
CA THR A 69 -0.31 17.52 5.61
C THR A 69 -0.32 18.55 6.75
N ASN A 70 -0.47 18.09 8.00
CA ASN A 70 -0.50 18.94 9.18
C ASN A 70 0.85 18.88 9.90
N SER A 71 1.75 19.79 9.52
CA SER A 71 3.05 19.93 10.17
C SER A 71 3.38 21.41 10.44
N ASN A 72 4.38 21.63 11.29
CA ASN A 72 4.89 22.96 11.61
C ASN A 72 5.94 23.45 10.61
N TYR A 73 6.30 22.64 9.61
CA TYR A 73 7.25 23.05 8.58
C TYR A 73 6.67 24.16 7.70
N ARG A 74 7.51 25.15 7.37
CA ARG A 74 7.20 26.23 6.42
C ARG A 74 8.37 26.36 5.46
N ILE A 75 8.06 26.43 4.18
CA ILE A 75 9.05 26.64 3.12
C ILE A 75 8.89 28.08 2.67
N VAL A 76 9.97 28.87 2.73
CA VAL A 76 10.00 30.27 2.27
C VAL A 76 10.91 30.34 1.05
N PRO A 77 10.41 30.77 -0.13
CA PRO A 77 11.24 30.92 -1.31
C PRO A 77 12.29 32.02 -1.11
N THR A 78 13.49 31.81 -1.68
CA THR A 78 14.61 32.75 -1.66
C THR A 78 14.56 33.69 -2.86
#